data_AF-L5N0C2-F1
#
_entry.id   AF-L5N0C2-F1
#
_cell.length_a   1.000
_cell.length_b   1.000
_cell.length_c   1.000
_cell.angle_alpha   90.00
_cell.angle_beta   90.00
_cell.angle_gamma   90.00
#
_symmetry.space_group_name_H-M   'P 1'
#
loop_
_entity.id
_entity.type
_entity.pdbx_description
1 polymer ?
#
loop_
_entity_poly.entity_id
_entity_poly.type
_entity_poly.pdbx_seq_one_letter_code
_entity_poly.pdbx_strand_id
1 'polypeptide(L)'
;MGTLLKSDLLRIRKSTWVVMLLFPLLVLGMKAGDYMSRYDYLTSLSNDNWGVMIKSIHFYWSPAFVLGMTLLVSLIAGAEHKTDMWKKLFSLPISPLQVYQSKAVLILGMIHISILILLAGSYTLGIILGFHQPFPFLYMMEIAFGTVYAAGPLLFLQFHLSMRYKNQGIALTIGIASMVLVLNGFDLPDWLPWKWPLLVGIDNFYEVIMKGLPTAILIYVFSLFILVKREVD
;
A
#
# COMPACT_ATOMS: atom_id res chain seq x y z
N MET A 1 -9.01 -22.12 6.57
CA MET A 1 -8.57 -20.84 5.97
C MET A 1 -9.56 -20.28 4.95
N GLY A 2 -9.91 -21.01 3.89
CA GLY A 2 -10.78 -20.49 2.81
C GLY A 2 -12.18 -20.03 3.25
N THR A 3 -12.81 -20.68 4.22
CA THR A 3 -14.12 -20.28 4.79
C THR A 3 -14.05 -18.96 5.57
N LEU A 4 -12.96 -18.76 6.32
CA LEU A 4 -12.71 -17.53 7.08
C LEU A 4 -12.48 -16.34 6.16
N LEU A 5 -11.66 -16.52 5.10
CA LEU A 5 -11.42 -15.49 4.09
C LEU A 5 -12.71 -15.08 3.38
N LYS A 6 -13.57 -16.05 3.01
CA LYS A 6 -14.89 -15.77 2.42
C LYS A 6 -15.77 -14.95 3.37
N SER A 7 -15.79 -15.32 4.65
CA SER A 7 -16.53 -14.54 5.66
C SER A 7 -15.98 -13.11 5.79
N ASP A 8 -14.67 -12.94 5.75
CA ASP A 8 -14.04 -11.62 5.83
C ASP A 8 -14.34 -10.76 4.60
N LEU A 9 -14.26 -11.35 3.40
CA LEU A 9 -14.62 -10.69 2.14
C LEU A 9 -16.07 -10.19 2.14
N LEU A 10 -17.01 -11.01 2.61
CA LEU A 10 -18.43 -10.65 2.70
C LEU A 10 -18.70 -9.53 3.73
N ARG A 11 -17.81 -9.35 4.70
CA ARG A 11 -17.92 -8.31 5.74
C ARG A 11 -17.29 -6.98 5.33
N ILE A 12 -16.54 -6.94 4.23
CA ILE A 12 -15.95 -5.69 3.74
C ILE A 12 -17.08 -4.72 3.41
N ARG A 13 -17.05 -3.54 4.05
CA ARG A 13 -17.98 -2.46 3.75
C ARG A 13 -17.61 -1.78 2.43
N LYS A 14 -18.62 -1.28 1.71
CA LYS A 14 -18.41 -0.48 0.50
C LYS A 14 -17.41 0.67 0.72
N SER A 15 -17.44 1.31 1.89
CA SER A 15 -16.49 2.37 2.26
C SER A 15 -15.02 1.94 2.22
N THR A 16 -14.70 0.69 2.57
CA THR A 16 -13.33 0.17 2.55
C THR A 16 -12.84 -0.01 1.11
N TRP A 17 -13.70 -0.49 0.21
CA TRP A 17 -13.41 -0.52 -1.22
C TRP A 17 -13.21 0.88 -1.78
N VAL A 18 -14.09 1.83 -1.45
CA VAL A 18 -13.96 3.22 -1.90
C VAL A 18 -12.61 3.79 -1.51
N VAL A 19 -12.19 3.65 -0.25
CA VAL A 19 -10.88 4.16 0.22
C VAL A 19 -9.73 3.53 -0.56
N MET A 20 -9.76 2.22 -0.79
CA MET A 20 -8.71 1.50 -1.52
C MET A 20 -8.61 1.93 -3.00
N LEU A 21 -9.75 2.20 -3.64
CA LEU A 21 -9.83 2.64 -5.03
C LEU A 21 -9.53 4.14 -5.18
N LEU A 22 -9.78 4.92 -4.14
CA LEU A 22 -9.64 6.37 -4.17
C LEU A 22 -8.19 6.79 -4.45
N PHE A 23 -7.20 6.19 -3.80
CA PHE A 23 -5.80 6.60 -3.94
C PHE A 23 -5.21 6.45 -5.36
N PRO A 24 -5.30 5.29 -6.03
CA PRO A 24 -4.79 5.19 -7.40
C PRO A 24 -5.56 6.11 -8.35
N LEU A 25 -6.88 6.26 -8.17
CA LEU A 25 -7.69 7.15 -9.00
C LEU A 25 -7.36 8.64 -8.78
N LEU A 26 -7.10 9.05 -7.54
CA LEU A 26 -6.68 10.42 -7.22
C LEU A 26 -5.34 10.76 -7.87
N VAL A 27 -4.36 9.85 -7.80
CA VAL A 27 -3.05 10.05 -8.45
C VAL A 27 -3.20 10.14 -9.97
N LEU A 28 -3.97 9.23 -10.58
CA LEU A 28 -4.23 9.26 -12.01
C LEU A 28 -4.97 10.52 -12.45
N GLY A 29 -6.00 10.94 -11.71
CA GLY A 29 -6.74 12.17 -11.98
C GLY A 29 -5.88 13.41 -11.86
N MET A 30 -5.02 13.46 -10.83
CA MET A 30 -4.04 14.54 -10.66
C MET A 30 -3.07 14.60 -11.84
N LYS A 31 -2.59 13.44 -12.33
CA LYS A 31 -1.68 13.37 -13.48
C LYS A 31 -2.38 13.74 -14.78
N ALA A 32 -3.63 13.32 -14.97
CA ALA A 32 -4.44 13.77 -16.10
C ALA A 32 -4.59 15.31 -16.11
N GLY A 33 -4.86 15.93 -14.95
CA GLY A 33 -4.95 17.39 -14.84
C GLY A 33 -3.61 18.12 -15.10
N ASP A 34 -2.50 17.55 -14.64
CA ASP A 34 -1.14 18.05 -14.89
C ASP A 34 -0.81 18.07 -16.39
N TYR A 35 -1.06 16.94 -17.08
CA TYR A 35 -0.89 16.85 -18.53
C TYR A 35 -1.87 17.72 -19.30
N MET A 36 -3.12 17.86 -18.87
CA MET A 36 -4.08 18.76 -19.52
C MET A 36 -3.62 20.23 -19.44
N SER A 37 -2.96 20.62 -18.36
CA SER A 37 -2.53 22.00 -18.13
C SER A 37 -1.17 22.32 -18.77
N ARG A 38 -0.29 21.32 -18.89
CA ARG A 38 1.13 21.51 -19.24
C ARG A 38 1.61 20.50 -20.28
N TYR A 39 0.73 20.06 -21.19
CA TYR A 39 1.01 19.00 -22.15
C TYR A 39 2.31 19.23 -22.93
N ASP A 40 2.38 20.35 -23.67
CA ASP A 40 3.52 20.67 -24.55
C ASP A 40 4.85 20.73 -23.78
N TYR A 41 4.80 21.27 -22.56
CA TYR A 41 5.96 21.32 -21.67
C TYR A 41 6.39 19.91 -21.26
N LEU A 42 5.48 19.09 -20.76
CA LEU A 42 5.82 17.75 -20.27
C LEU A 42 6.30 16.82 -21.40
N THR A 43 5.74 16.94 -22.60
CA THR A 43 6.17 16.15 -23.76
C THR A 43 7.45 16.65 -24.43
N SER A 44 7.89 17.87 -24.13
CA SER A 44 9.17 18.40 -24.63
C SER A 44 10.35 18.10 -23.71
N LEU A 45 10.11 17.61 -22.49
CA LEU A 45 11.16 17.26 -21.53
C LEU A 45 12.02 16.07 -21.98
N SER A 46 11.45 15.14 -22.74
CA SER A 46 12.11 13.91 -23.16
C SER A 46 11.39 13.29 -24.35
N ASN A 47 12.12 12.53 -25.17
CA ASN A 47 11.52 11.66 -26.18
C ASN A 47 10.80 10.44 -25.57
N ASP A 48 11.07 10.14 -24.29
CA ASP A 48 10.40 9.09 -23.51
C ASP A 48 9.29 9.67 -22.61
N ASN A 49 8.13 9.92 -23.23
CA ASN A 49 6.95 10.44 -22.54
C ASN A 49 6.43 9.47 -21.46
N TRP A 50 6.52 8.15 -21.71
CA TRP A 50 6.11 7.14 -20.75
C TRP A 50 6.98 7.18 -19.49
N GLY A 51 8.30 7.21 -19.62
CA GLY A 51 9.21 7.27 -18.48
C GLY A 51 9.01 8.52 -17.63
N VAL A 52 8.79 9.68 -18.26
CA VAL A 52 8.46 10.93 -17.54
C VAL A 52 7.15 10.79 -16.78
N MET A 53 6.10 10.26 -17.43
CA MET A 53 4.80 10.05 -16.78
C MET A 53 4.89 9.04 -15.63
N ILE A 54 5.55 7.90 -15.81
CA ILE A 54 5.67 6.84 -14.82
C ILE A 54 6.45 7.32 -13.59
N LYS A 55 7.59 8.01 -13.79
CA LYS A 55 8.35 8.60 -12.67
C LYS A 55 7.52 9.62 -11.89
N SER A 56 6.76 10.46 -12.62
CA SER A 56 5.86 11.43 -12.00
C SER A 56 4.74 10.72 -11.23
N ILE A 57 4.06 9.73 -11.80
CA ILE A 57 3.04 8.92 -11.13
C ILE A 57 3.61 8.30 -9.85
N HIS A 58 4.77 7.67 -9.94
CA HIS A 58 5.43 6.99 -8.82
C HIS A 58 5.73 7.92 -7.64
N PHE A 59 6.21 9.13 -7.94
CA PHE A 59 6.51 10.12 -6.92
C PHE A 59 5.30 10.47 -6.06
N TYR A 60 4.11 10.63 -6.66
CA TYR A 60 2.86 10.88 -5.92
C TYR A 60 2.22 9.60 -5.39
N TRP A 61 2.40 8.47 -6.08
CA TRP A 61 1.87 7.17 -5.68
C TRP A 61 2.48 6.68 -4.37
N SER A 62 3.79 6.83 -4.19
CA SER A 62 4.51 6.32 -3.01
C SER A 62 3.92 6.79 -1.66
N PRO A 63 3.77 8.11 -1.41
CA PRO A 63 3.13 8.59 -0.18
C PRO A 63 1.61 8.33 -0.15
N ALA A 64 0.92 8.43 -1.29
CA ALA A 64 -0.51 8.13 -1.39
C ALA A 64 -0.81 6.66 -1.03
N PHE A 65 0.06 5.75 -1.43
CA PHE A 65 0.00 4.33 -1.12
C PHE A 65 0.13 4.09 0.38
N VAL A 66 1.11 4.73 1.04
CA VAL A 66 1.32 4.61 2.50
C VAL A 66 0.11 5.11 3.28
N LEU A 67 -0.51 6.21 2.87
CA LEU A 67 -1.75 6.70 3.46
C LEU A 67 -2.94 5.76 3.16
N GLY A 68 -3.05 5.28 1.92
CA GLY A 68 -4.10 4.37 1.51
C GLY A 68 -4.08 3.04 2.26
N MET A 69 -2.92 2.42 2.41
CA MET A 69 -2.78 1.22 3.24
C MET A 69 -3.06 1.52 4.71
N THR A 70 -2.69 2.71 5.21
CA THR A 70 -2.95 3.13 6.60
C THR A 70 -4.44 3.14 6.91
N LEU A 71 -5.21 3.80 6.05
CA LEU A 71 -6.66 3.86 6.19
C LEU A 71 -7.29 2.48 6.00
N LEU A 72 -6.85 1.72 5.00
CA LEU A 72 -7.35 0.38 4.71
C LEU A 72 -7.20 -0.55 5.92
N VAL A 73 -5.98 -0.63 6.46
CA VAL A 73 -5.65 -1.47 7.61
C VAL A 73 -6.44 -1.03 8.84
N SER A 74 -6.53 0.27 9.09
CA SER A 74 -7.27 0.81 10.24
C SER A 74 -8.78 0.57 10.14
N LEU A 75 -9.37 0.66 8.95
CA LEU A 75 -10.79 0.36 8.74
C LEU A 75 -11.10 -1.12 8.99
N ILE A 76 -10.24 -2.02 8.51
CA ILE A 76 -10.39 -3.46 8.70
C ILE A 76 -10.22 -3.83 10.17
N ALA A 77 -9.18 -3.33 10.84
CA ALA A 77 -8.95 -3.57 12.26
C ALA A 77 -10.04 -2.92 13.13
N GLY A 78 -10.49 -1.71 12.79
CA GLY A 78 -11.56 -1.02 13.50
C GLY A 78 -12.91 -1.77 13.42
N ALA A 79 -13.21 -2.43 12.30
CA ALA A 79 -14.38 -3.30 12.19
C ALA A 79 -14.28 -4.54 13.10
N GLU A 80 -13.07 -5.10 13.23
CA GLU A 80 -12.77 -6.22 14.14
C GLU A 80 -12.99 -5.82 15.60
N HIS A 81 -12.43 -4.68 16.03
CA HIS A 81 -12.56 -4.18 17.40
C HIS A 81 -14.00 -3.83 17.78
N LYS A 82 -14.80 -3.31 16.84
CA LYS A 82 -16.22 -2.96 17.07
C LYS A 82 -17.12 -4.18 17.22
N THR A 83 -16.80 -5.28 16.55
CA THR A 83 -17.62 -6.49 16.58
C THR A 83 -17.32 -7.38 17.78
N ASP A 84 -16.35 -6.97 18.63
CA ASP A 84 -15.84 -7.70 19.79
C ASP A 84 -15.60 -9.18 19.45
N MET A 85 -15.13 -9.40 18.21
CA MET A 85 -15.21 -10.70 17.55
C MET A 85 -14.37 -11.76 18.24
N TRP A 86 -13.33 -11.33 18.96
CA TRP A 86 -12.52 -12.16 19.85
C TRP A 86 -13.38 -12.97 20.83
N LYS A 87 -14.41 -12.36 21.44
CA LYS A 87 -15.34 -13.07 22.35
C LYS A 87 -16.15 -14.16 21.63
N LYS A 88 -16.49 -13.95 20.36
CA LYS A 88 -17.22 -14.91 19.51
C LYS A 88 -16.29 -15.96 18.88
N LEU A 89 -15.01 -15.66 18.78
CA LEU A 89 -14.00 -16.58 18.27
C LEU A 89 -13.63 -17.63 19.32
N PHE A 90 -13.65 -17.31 20.61
CA PHE A 90 -13.44 -18.29 21.68
C PHE A 90 -14.51 -19.40 21.75
N SER A 91 -15.67 -19.24 21.10
CA SER A 91 -16.67 -20.29 20.97
C SER A 91 -16.53 -21.13 19.69
N LEU A 92 -15.57 -20.80 18.82
CA LEU A 92 -15.29 -21.51 17.57
C LEU A 92 -13.89 -22.15 17.66
N PRO A 93 -13.65 -23.31 17.03
CA PRO A 93 -12.34 -23.96 17.01
C PRO A 93 -11.38 -23.27 16.00
N ILE A 94 -11.24 -21.95 16.09
CA ILE A 94 -10.42 -21.12 15.20
C ILE A 94 -9.29 -20.51 16.00
N SER A 95 -8.04 -20.71 15.56
CA SER A 95 -6.90 -20.12 16.26
C SER A 95 -6.78 -18.61 15.98
N PRO A 96 -6.32 -17.80 16.96
CA PRO A 96 -6.07 -16.37 16.77
C PRO A 96 -5.13 -16.08 15.58
N LEU A 97 -4.15 -16.96 15.37
CA LEU A 97 -3.22 -16.87 14.23
C LEU A 97 -3.94 -16.89 12.88
N GLN A 98 -4.92 -17.78 12.70
CA GLN A 98 -5.67 -17.89 11.44
C GLN A 98 -6.48 -16.61 11.17
N VAL A 99 -6.99 -15.95 12.21
CA VAL A 99 -7.72 -14.68 12.10
C VAL A 99 -6.80 -13.58 11.61
N TYR A 100 -5.64 -13.39 12.24
CA TYR A 100 -4.66 -12.39 11.82
C TYR A 100 -4.13 -12.64 10.41
N GLN A 101 -3.86 -13.90 10.05
CA GLN A 101 -3.43 -14.27 8.71
C GLN A 101 -4.52 -14.01 7.66
N SER A 102 -5.79 -14.31 7.96
CA SER A 102 -6.92 -14.01 7.06
C SER A 102 -6.99 -12.52 6.73
N LYS A 103 -6.83 -11.67 7.75
CA LYS A 103 -6.81 -10.21 7.57
C LYS A 103 -5.61 -9.71 6.78
N ALA A 104 -4.43 -10.26 7.03
CA ALA A 104 -3.24 -9.92 6.25
C ALA A 104 -3.42 -10.28 4.76
N VAL A 105 -3.93 -11.48 4.45
CA VAL A 105 -4.22 -11.90 3.07
C VAL A 105 -5.27 -11.01 2.42
N LEU A 106 -6.33 -10.64 3.15
CA LEU A 106 -7.37 -9.72 2.67
C LEU A 106 -6.78 -8.36 2.29
N ILE A 107 -5.98 -7.77 3.18
CA ILE A 107 -5.33 -6.46 2.98
C ILE A 107 -4.37 -6.52 1.79
N LEU A 108 -3.55 -7.56 1.70
CA LEU A 108 -2.63 -7.74 0.58
C LEU A 108 -3.40 -7.89 -0.74
N GLY A 109 -4.47 -8.71 -0.79
CA GLY A 109 -5.31 -8.87 -1.98
C GLY A 109 -5.94 -7.55 -2.44
N MET A 110 -6.43 -6.74 -1.49
CA MET A 110 -6.94 -5.39 -1.75
C MET A 110 -5.85 -4.47 -2.30
N ILE A 111 -4.65 -4.46 -1.71
CA ILE A 111 -3.51 -3.71 -2.23
C ILE A 111 -3.16 -4.11 -3.67
N HIS A 112 -3.15 -5.41 -4.00
CA HIS A 112 -2.86 -5.87 -5.36
C HIS A 112 -3.87 -5.34 -6.38
N ILE A 113 -5.16 -5.30 -6.05
CA ILE A 113 -6.18 -4.73 -6.94
C ILE A 113 -5.92 -3.22 -7.16
N SER A 114 -5.48 -2.50 -6.12
CA SER A 114 -5.15 -1.07 -6.21
C SER A 114 -3.99 -0.81 -7.18
N ILE A 115 -2.96 -1.67 -7.14
CA ILE A 115 -1.84 -1.65 -8.09
C ILE A 115 -2.32 -1.92 -9.51
N LEU A 116 -3.17 -2.93 -9.72
CA LEU A 116 -3.70 -3.25 -11.06
C LEU A 116 -4.47 -2.08 -11.66
N ILE A 117 -5.21 -1.33 -10.84
CA ILE A 117 -5.90 -0.12 -11.28
C ILE A 117 -4.92 0.99 -11.63
N LEU A 118 -3.86 1.18 -10.83
CA LEU A 118 -2.82 2.14 -11.16
C LEU A 118 -2.16 1.77 -12.50
N LEU A 119 -1.81 0.49 -12.71
CA LEU A 119 -1.22 -0.02 -13.94
C LEU A 119 -2.11 0.23 -15.17
N ALA A 120 -3.35 -0.26 -15.10
CA ALA A 120 -4.33 -0.09 -16.18
C ALA A 120 -4.60 1.39 -16.44
N GLY A 121 -4.80 2.17 -15.39
CA GLY A 121 -5.06 3.61 -15.46
C GLY A 121 -3.90 4.39 -16.10
N SER A 122 -2.66 4.08 -15.71
CA SER A 122 -1.46 4.73 -16.26
C SER A 122 -1.30 4.42 -17.75
N TYR A 123 -1.53 3.16 -18.13
CA TYR A 123 -1.55 2.75 -19.53
C TYR A 123 -2.64 3.50 -20.31
N THR A 124 -3.89 3.47 -19.84
CA THR A 124 -5.00 4.16 -20.52
C THR A 124 -4.77 5.67 -20.64
N LEU A 125 -4.20 6.30 -19.62
CA LEU A 125 -3.91 7.74 -19.63
C LEU A 125 -2.90 8.08 -20.74
N GLY A 126 -1.79 7.35 -20.85
CA GLY A 126 -0.82 7.63 -21.91
C GLY A 126 -1.34 7.36 -23.32
N ILE A 127 -2.26 6.39 -23.48
CA ILE A 127 -2.96 6.19 -24.77
C ILE A 127 -3.86 7.39 -25.10
N ILE A 128 -4.64 7.89 -24.13
CA ILE A 128 -5.49 9.09 -24.31
C ILE A 128 -4.63 10.32 -24.64
N LEU A 129 -3.45 10.43 -24.03
CA LEU A 129 -2.49 11.49 -24.28
C LEU A 129 -1.75 11.34 -25.62
N GLY A 130 -1.98 10.27 -26.39
CA GLY A 130 -1.36 10.09 -27.70
C GLY A 130 0.12 9.77 -27.63
N PHE A 131 0.58 9.01 -26.64
CA PHE A 131 1.96 8.51 -26.61
C PHE A 131 2.13 7.42 -27.66
N HIS A 132 3.04 7.65 -28.61
CA HIS A 132 3.29 6.76 -29.74
C HIS A 132 4.41 5.74 -29.47
N GLN A 133 5.22 5.99 -28.43
CA GLN A 133 6.29 5.11 -28.01
C GLN A 133 5.71 3.80 -27.43
N PRO A 134 6.43 2.67 -27.51
CA PRO A 134 5.99 1.43 -26.88
C PRO A 134 5.89 1.60 -25.36
N PHE A 135 4.81 1.07 -24.76
CA PHE A 135 4.62 1.13 -23.32
C PHE A 135 5.67 0.29 -22.59
N PRO A 136 6.42 0.86 -21.63
CA PRO A 136 7.46 0.13 -20.90
C PRO A 136 6.84 -0.71 -19.78
N PHE A 137 6.19 -1.83 -20.15
CA PHE A 137 5.47 -2.71 -19.23
C PHE A 137 6.32 -3.17 -18.04
N LEU A 138 7.55 -3.64 -18.31
CA LEU A 138 8.44 -4.15 -17.27
C LEU A 138 8.77 -3.06 -16.25
N TYR A 139 9.17 -1.88 -16.71
CA TYR A 139 9.50 -0.74 -15.85
C TYR A 139 8.32 -0.29 -14.99
N MET A 140 7.12 -0.23 -15.58
CA MET A 140 5.91 0.11 -14.82
C MET A 140 5.57 -0.95 -13.77
N MET A 141 5.71 -2.25 -14.09
CA MET A 141 5.48 -3.33 -13.13
C MET A 141 6.50 -3.30 -11.99
N GLU A 142 7.78 -3.12 -12.31
CA GLU A 142 8.86 -2.96 -11.33
C GLU A 142 8.52 -1.82 -10.37
N ILE A 143 8.18 -0.65 -10.88
CA ILE A 143 7.81 0.48 -10.03
C ILE A 143 6.58 0.16 -9.18
N ALA A 144 5.48 -0.28 -9.78
CA ALA A 144 4.22 -0.44 -9.06
C ALA A 144 4.29 -1.52 -7.96
N PHE A 145 4.89 -2.67 -8.24
CA PHE A 145 5.07 -3.74 -7.26
C PHE A 145 6.24 -3.47 -6.32
N GLY A 146 7.31 -2.85 -6.82
CA GLY A 146 8.47 -2.44 -6.04
C GLY A 146 8.09 -1.50 -4.90
N THR A 147 7.20 -0.53 -5.14
CA THR A 147 6.65 0.34 -4.07
C THR A 147 6.02 -0.50 -2.95
N VAL A 148 5.30 -1.56 -3.29
CA VAL A 148 4.61 -2.40 -2.29
C VAL A 148 5.60 -3.23 -1.48
N TYR A 149 6.59 -3.83 -2.12
CA TYR A 149 7.63 -4.57 -1.41
C TYR A 149 8.50 -3.66 -0.54
N ALA A 150 8.85 -2.48 -1.05
CA ALA A 150 9.61 -1.46 -0.34
C ALA A 150 8.83 -0.90 0.86
N ALA A 151 7.52 -0.71 0.73
CA ALA A 151 6.63 -0.24 1.80
C ALA A 151 6.15 -1.35 2.74
N GLY A 152 6.48 -2.62 2.47
CA GLY A 152 6.09 -3.78 3.30
C GLY A 152 6.36 -3.62 4.80
N PRO A 153 7.52 -3.08 5.24
CA PRO A 153 7.79 -2.81 6.65
C PRO A 153 6.76 -1.88 7.29
N LEU A 154 6.41 -0.80 6.58
CA LEU A 154 5.43 0.17 7.02
C LEU A 154 4.02 -0.44 7.06
N LEU A 155 3.68 -1.29 6.08
CA LEU A 155 2.41 -2.02 6.04
C LEU A 155 2.22 -2.89 7.28
N PHE A 156 3.22 -3.71 7.62
CA PHE A 156 3.09 -4.63 8.75
C PHE A 156 3.25 -3.95 10.11
N LEU A 157 4.01 -2.86 10.18
CA LEU A 157 4.01 -1.98 11.36
C LEU A 157 2.61 -1.39 11.59
N GLN A 158 2.00 -0.87 10.52
CA GLN A 158 0.64 -0.33 10.58
C GLN A 158 -0.40 -1.40 10.94
N PHE A 159 -0.25 -2.62 10.40
CA PHE A 159 -1.06 -3.77 10.77
C PHE A 159 -0.95 -4.10 12.25
N HIS A 160 0.27 -4.16 12.78
CA HIS A 160 0.52 -4.40 14.20
C HIS A 160 -0.21 -3.38 15.07
N LEU A 161 0.01 -2.09 14.80
CA LEU A 161 -0.57 -0.99 15.59
C LEU A 161 -2.10 -1.02 15.54
N SER A 162 -2.68 -1.19 14.35
CA SER A 162 -4.14 -1.17 14.17
C SER A 162 -4.82 -2.35 14.85
N MET A 163 -4.20 -3.53 14.82
CA MET A 163 -4.70 -4.73 15.50
C MET A 163 -4.47 -4.67 17.01
N ARG A 164 -3.36 -4.07 17.47
CA ARG A 164 -3.03 -3.97 18.89
C ARG A 164 -3.95 -3.01 19.63
N TYR A 165 -4.20 -1.83 19.07
CA TYR A 165 -4.91 -0.75 19.76
C TYR A 165 -6.38 -0.68 19.32
N LYS A 166 -7.31 -0.75 20.28
CA LYS A 166 -8.75 -0.53 20.00
C LYS A 166 -9.01 0.89 19.49
N ASN A 167 -8.31 1.88 20.03
CA ASN A 167 -8.36 3.25 19.55
C ASN A 167 -7.57 3.39 18.24
N GLN A 168 -8.30 3.42 17.13
CA GLN A 168 -7.71 3.57 15.79
C GLN A 168 -7.01 4.90 15.57
N GLY A 169 -7.31 5.94 16.36
CA GLY A 169 -6.62 7.24 16.27
C GLY A 169 -5.11 7.12 16.45
N ILE A 170 -4.63 6.22 17.33
CA ILE A 170 -3.19 6.00 17.56
C ILE A 170 -2.53 5.43 16.30
N ALA A 171 -3.11 4.38 15.74
CA ALA A 171 -2.58 3.74 14.54
C ALA A 171 -2.65 4.68 13.32
N LEU A 172 -3.71 5.47 13.20
CA LEU A 172 -3.86 6.46 12.12
C LEU A 172 -2.81 7.57 12.23
N THR A 173 -2.56 8.13 13.42
CA THR A 173 -1.55 9.18 13.61
C THR A 173 -0.17 8.69 13.17
N ILE A 174 0.22 7.48 13.56
CA ILE A 174 1.53 6.91 13.18
C ILE A 174 1.61 6.64 11.67
N GLY A 175 0.54 6.10 11.07
CA GLY A 175 0.52 5.85 9.62
C GLY A 175 0.52 7.14 8.79
N ILE A 176 -0.19 8.19 9.24
CA ILE A 176 -0.16 9.52 8.60
C ILE A 176 1.23 10.14 8.75
N ALA A 177 1.84 10.09 9.94
CA ALA A 177 3.22 10.54 10.14
C ALA A 177 4.19 9.78 9.22
N SER A 178 3.96 8.48 9.00
CA SER A 178 4.75 7.67 8.07
C SER A 178 4.62 8.14 6.63
N MET A 179 3.42 8.52 6.19
CA MET A 179 3.24 9.14 4.86
C MET A 179 3.99 10.47 4.74
N VAL A 180 3.99 11.31 5.79
CA VAL A 180 4.74 12.57 5.80
C VAL A 180 6.25 12.32 5.72
N LEU A 181 6.77 11.32 6.43
CA LEU A 181 8.18 10.94 6.33
C LEU A 181 8.55 10.44 4.92
N VAL A 182 7.65 9.67 4.28
CA VAL A 182 7.84 9.21 2.89
C VAL A 182 7.85 10.39 1.92
N LEU A 183 6.98 11.39 2.10
CA LEU A 183 6.99 12.61 1.29
C LEU A 183 8.34 13.36 1.36
N ASN A 184 8.95 13.37 2.55
CA ASN A 184 10.25 14.00 2.79
C ASN A 184 11.42 13.00 2.67
N GLY A 185 11.19 11.86 2.00
CA GLY A 185 12.15 10.75 1.99
C GLY A 185 13.47 11.05 1.28
N PHE A 186 13.55 12.10 0.46
CA PHE A 186 14.81 12.51 -0.17
C PHE A 186 15.89 12.92 0.83
N ASP A 187 15.48 13.54 1.94
CA ASP A 187 16.38 14.00 3.00
C ASP A 187 16.66 12.91 4.04
N LEU A 188 16.04 11.74 3.91
CA LEU A 188 16.22 10.63 4.82
C LEU A 188 17.46 9.78 4.44
N PRO A 189 18.16 9.21 5.43
CA PRO A 189 19.16 8.17 5.21
C PRO A 189 18.62 6.94 4.47
N ASP A 190 19.45 6.30 3.63
CA ASP A 190 19.08 5.14 2.80
C ASP A 190 18.68 3.89 3.59
N TRP A 191 19.11 3.78 4.84
CA TRP A 191 18.76 2.65 5.70
C TRP A 191 17.37 2.78 6.32
N LEU A 192 16.71 3.94 6.22
CA LEU A 192 15.38 4.15 6.80
C LEU A 192 14.27 3.58 5.91
N PRO A 193 13.37 2.72 6.46
CA PRO A 193 12.25 2.15 5.70
C PRO A 193 11.28 3.18 5.08
N TRP A 194 11.23 4.40 5.59
CA TRP A 194 10.40 5.48 5.07
C TRP A 194 10.90 6.05 3.74
N LYS A 195 12.19 5.89 3.41
CA LYS A 195 12.73 6.30 2.10
C LYS A 195 12.44 5.28 1.01
N TRP A 196 12.42 4.00 1.37
CA TRP A 196 12.34 2.88 0.42
C TRP A 196 11.16 2.96 -0.56
N PRO A 197 9.93 3.34 -0.16
CA PRO A 197 8.80 3.42 -1.09
C PRO A 197 9.03 4.38 -2.26
N LEU A 198 9.85 5.42 -2.09
CA LEU A 198 10.17 6.36 -3.17
C LEU A 198 11.01 5.73 -4.27
N LEU A 199 11.77 4.66 -4.01
CA LEU A 199 12.69 4.04 -4.98
C LEU A 199 13.68 5.06 -5.62
N VAL A 200 13.92 6.22 -5.00
CA VAL A 200 14.83 7.25 -5.53
C VAL A 200 16.13 7.30 -4.71
N GLY A 201 17.26 7.42 -5.42
CA GLY A 201 18.59 7.60 -4.80
C GLY A 201 19.25 6.31 -4.33
N ILE A 202 18.65 5.15 -4.62
CA ILE A 202 19.28 3.84 -4.40
C ILE A 202 19.60 3.29 -5.77
N ASP A 203 20.90 3.16 -6.06
CA ASP A 203 21.45 2.83 -7.38
C ASP A 203 20.91 1.51 -7.96
N ASN A 204 20.32 0.65 -7.13
CA ASN A 204 19.63 -0.56 -7.53
C ASN A 204 18.23 -0.70 -6.92
N PHE A 205 17.21 -0.69 -7.78
CA PHE A 205 15.83 -1.11 -7.46
C PHE A 205 15.77 -2.43 -6.67
N TYR A 206 16.58 -3.40 -7.08
CA TYR A 206 16.69 -4.70 -6.44
C TYR A 206 17.16 -4.63 -4.99
N GLU A 207 18.04 -3.68 -4.66
CA GLU A 207 18.57 -3.52 -3.30
C GLU A 207 17.46 -3.09 -2.33
N VAL A 208 16.56 -2.20 -2.78
CA VAL A 208 15.43 -1.75 -1.97
C VAL A 208 14.45 -2.88 -1.69
N ILE A 209 14.18 -3.72 -2.68
CA ILE A 209 13.32 -4.90 -2.50
C ILE A 209 13.99 -5.91 -1.56
N MET A 210 15.29 -6.15 -1.72
CA MET A 210 16.05 -7.08 -0.89
C MET A 210 16.16 -6.62 0.56
N LYS A 211 16.08 -5.31 0.85
CA LYS A 211 15.99 -4.79 2.22
C LYS A 211 14.54 -4.78 2.72
N GLY A 212 13.61 -4.32 1.89
CA GLY A 212 12.19 -4.14 2.22
C GLY A 212 11.49 -5.45 2.56
N LEU A 213 11.61 -6.46 1.70
CA LEU A 213 10.87 -7.72 1.85
C LEU A 213 11.27 -8.52 3.11
N PRO A 214 12.57 -8.76 3.41
CA PRO A 214 12.95 -9.43 4.65
C PRO A 214 12.54 -8.65 5.89
N THR A 215 12.70 -7.33 5.87
CA THR A 215 12.28 -6.46 6.99
C THR A 215 10.77 -6.54 7.21
N ALA A 216 9.98 -6.55 6.13
CA ALA A 216 8.53 -6.73 6.17
C ALA A 216 8.15 -8.07 6.81
N ILE A 217 8.81 -9.17 6.39
CA ILE A 217 8.57 -10.51 6.93
C ILE A 217 8.91 -10.57 8.42
N LEU A 218 10.04 -10.00 8.83
CA LEU A 218 10.46 -9.95 10.24
C LEU A 218 9.44 -9.19 11.10
N ILE A 219 9.00 -8.00 10.66
CA ILE A 219 7.99 -7.21 11.37
C ILE A 219 6.65 -7.98 11.42
N TYR A 220 6.27 -8.65 10.33
CA TYR A 220 5.04 -9.43 10.28
C TYR A 220 5.06 -10.61 11.26
N VAL A 221 6.11 -11.42 11.25
CA VAL A 221 6.25 -12.58 12.15
C VAL A 221 6.29 -12.12 13.61
N PHE A 222 7.05 -11.06 13.91
CA PHE A 222 7.11 -10.47 15.25
C PHE A 222 5.74 -9.95 15.70
N SER A 223 5.02 -9.28 14.80
CA SER A 223 3.66 -8.78 15.05
C SER A 223 2.70 -9.92 15.37
N LEU A 224 2.71 -11.00 14.57
CA LEU A 224 1.89 -12.18 14.80
C LEU A 224 2.19 -12.82 16.15
N PHE A 225 3.47 -12.97 16.51
CA PHE A 225 3.86 -13.56 17.79
C PHE A 225 3.29 -12.79 18.99
N ILE A 226 3.45 -11.46 19.00
CA ILE A 226 2.93 -10.60 20.08
C ILE A 226 1.40 -10.63 20.12
N LEU A 227 0.76 -10.51 18.96
CA LEU A 227 -0.69 -10.45 18.88
C LEU A 227 -1.34 -11.76 19.29
N VAL A 228 -0.78 -12.92 18.89
CA VAL A 228 -1.30 -14.23 19.27
C VAL A 228 -1.11 -14.49 20.76
N LYS A 229 0.08 -14.21 21.31
CA LYS A 229 0.36 -14.42 22.73
C LYS A 229 -0.65 -13.68 23.62
N ARG A 230 -0.96 -12.44 23.25
CA ARG A 230 -1.95 -11.62 23.96
C ARG A 230 -3.36 -12.23 24.02
N GLU A 231 -3.79 -12.98 23.00
CA GLU A 231 -5.14 -13.56 22.99
C GLU A 231 -5.22 -14.90 23.74
N VAL A 232 -4.07 -15.45 24.15
CA VAL A 232 -3.96 -16.69 24.93
C VAL A 232 -3.79 -16.40 26.42
N ASP A 233 -3.14 -15.29 26.77
CA ASP A 233 -2.94 -14.77 28.14
C ASP A 233 -4.17 -14.01 28.66
#